data_AF-A0A3E2TRM5-F1
#
_entry.id   AF-A0A3E2TRM5-F1
#
_cell.length_a   1.000
_cell.length_b   1.000
_cell.length_c   1.000
_cell.angle_alpha   90.00
_cell.angle_beta   90.00
_cell.angle_gamma   90.00
#
_symmetry.space_group_name_H-M   'P 1'
#
loop_
_entity.id
_entity.type
_entity.pdbx_description
1 polymer ?
#
loop_
_entity_poly.entity_id
_entity_poly.type
_entity_poly.pdbx_seq_one_letter_code
_entity_poly.pdbx_strand_id
1 'polypeptide(L)'
;MYRKERVVHEEIKNIHGKNLSLLYSEDLKLIHLAPTYDIVSTIVYETSTEKMALRVGDVYKLSDIRKGDFEKEAKKVGLGKNIAMKRFDSMSGKFLKAINEANEQLMDKGFRTEQLKEKILSKGGIAYITK
;
A
#
# COMPACT_ATOMS: atom_id res chain seq x y z
N MET A 1 2.97 28.31 -27.56
CA MET A 1 2.01 28.23 -26.45
C MET A 1 1.88 26.75 -26.06
N TYR A 2 2.75 26.27 -25.18
CA TYR A 2 2.81 24.84 -24.84
C TYR A 2 1.81 24.53 -23.71
N ARG A 3 0.81 23.69 -24.04
CA ARG A 3 -0.16 23.15 -23.08
C ARG A 3 0.57 22.15 -22.20
N LYS A 4 0.80 22.53 -20.95
CA LYS A 4 1.40 21.69 -19.91
C LYS A 4 0.37 20.62 -19.53
N GLU A 5 0.47 19.43 -20.12
CA GLU A 5 -0.29 18.28 -19.63
C GLU A 5 0.19 17.94 -18.23
N ARG A 6 -0.69 18.16 -17.25
CA ARG A 6 -0.51 17.74 -15.87
C ARG A 6 -0.72 16.23 -15.86
N VAL A 7 0.36 15.46 -15.86
CA VAL A 7 0.32 14.04 -15.51
C VAL A 7 0.17 13.96 -14.00
N VAL A 8 -1.08 13.87 -13.54
CA VAL A 8 -1.41 13.53 -12.15
C VAL A 8 -1.07 12.06 -11.94
N HIS A 9 0.00 11.80 -11.19
CA HIS A 9 0.37 10.45 -10.77
C HIS A 9 -0.53 10.09 -9.57
N GLU A 10 -1.52 9.23 -9.80
CA GLU A 10 -2.40 8.65 -8.77
C GLU A 10 -1.94 7.23 -8.46
N GLU A 11 -1.13 7.06 -7.42
CA GLU A 11 -0.64 5.73 -7.05
C GLU A 11 -0.83 5.45 -5.54
N ILE A 12 -0.66 4.18 -5.16
CA ILE A 12 -1.09 3.49 -3.92
C ILE A 12 -2.60 3.41 -3.72
N LYS A 13 -3.38 4.40 -4.15
CA LYS A 13 -4.85 4.35 -4.03
C LYS A 13 -5.52 3.66 -5.22
N ASN A 14 -4.83 3.51 -6.35
CA ASN A 14 -5.30 2.83 -7.55
C ASN A 14 -4.40 1.63 -7.90
N ILE A 15 -4.44 0.53 -7.14
CA ILE A 15 -4.05 -0.76 -7.74
C ILE A 15 -5.17 -1.11 -8.73
N HIS A 16 -5.01 -0.67 -9.97
CA HIS A 16 -5.84 -1.14 -11.08
C HIS A 16 -5.29 -2.48 -11.57
N GLY A 17 -6.13 -3.31 -12.20
CA GLY A 17 -5.71 -4.63 -12.72
C GLY A 17 -4.49 -4.58 -13.64
N LYS A 18 -4.19 -3.42 -14.24
CA LYS A 18 -2.99 -3.18 -15.06
C LYS A 18 -1.67 -3.02 -14.26
N ASN A 19 -1.73 -2.91 -12.93
CA ASN A 19 -0.56 -2.87 -12.03
C ASN A 19 -0.22 -4.26 -11.45
N LEU A 20 -0.82 -5.30 -12.03
CA LEU A 20 -0.50 -6.69 -11.76
C LEU A 20 -0.13 -7.34 -13.09
N SER A 21 1.04 -7.97 -13.14
CA SER A 21 1.48 -8.73 -14.30
C SER A 21 1.69 -10.19 -13.95
N LEU A 22 1.49 -11.05 -14.93
CA LEU A 22 1.84 -12.46 -14.87
C LEU A 22 3.09 -12.71 -15.70
N LEU A 23 4.00 -13.50 -15.15
CA LEU A 23 5.15 -14.03 -15.84
C LEU A 23 4.83 -15.46 -16.26
N TYR A 24 5.14 -15.77 -17.51
CA TYR A 24 5.03 -17.11 -18.07
C TYR A 24 6.42 -17.71 -18.21
N SER A 25 6.56 -19.01 -17.94
CA SER A 25 7.74 -19.76 -18.35
C SER A 25 7.85 -19.78 -19.88
N GLU A 26 9.05 -20.05 -20.40
CA GLU A 26 9.29 -20.14 -21.86
C GLU A 26 8.38 -21.18 -22.53
N ASP A 27 8.02 -22.24 -21.81
CA ASP A 27 7.11 -23.30 -22.29
C ASP A 27 5.62 -23.03 -21.99
N LEU A 28 5.30 -21.85 -21.44
CA LEU A 28 3.96 -21.38 -21.06
C LEU A 28 3.20 -22.24 -20.04
N LYS A 29 3.85 -23.22 -19.39
CA LYS A 29 3.19 -24.12 -18.43
C LYS A 29 3.12 -23.56 -17.02
N LEU A 30 4.06 -22.69 -16.65
CA LEU A 30 4.11 -22.07 -15.34
C LEU A 30 3.69 -20.61 -15.43
N ILE A 31 2.86 -20.20 -14.47
CA ILE A 31 2.37 -18.84 -14.33
C ILE A 31 2.73 -18.36 -12.93
N HIS A 32 3.44 -17.23 -12.86
CA HIS A 32 3.81 -16.59 -11.61
C HIS A 32 3.36 -15.12 -11.60
N LEU A 33 3.11 -14.57 -10.42
CA LEU A 33 2.96 -13.12 -10.28
C LEU A 33 4.33 -12.46 -10.53
N ALA A 34 4.34 -11.42 -11.34
CA ALA A 34 5.50 -10.53 -11.42
C ALA A 34 5.71 -9.79 -10.08
N PRO A 35 6.95 -9.35 -9.79
CA PRO A 35 7.17 -8.42 -8.68
C PRO A 35 6.25 -7.21 -8.79
N THR A 36 5.76 -6.71 -7.65
CA THR A 36 4.89 -5.53 -7.62
C THR A 36 5.66 -4.29 -8.05
N TYR A 37 5.08 -3.50 -8.94
CA TYR A 37 5.59 -2.21 -9.41
C TYR A 37 4.52 -1.13 -9.19
N ASP A 38 4.84 0.14 -9.47
CA ASP A 38 3.88 1.26 -9.40
C ASP A 38 3.29 1.52 -7.99
N ILE A 39 4.15 1.49 -6.97
CA ILE A 39 3.79 1.74 -5.57
C ILE A 39 4.23 3.16 -5.19
N VAL A 40 3.33 4.14 -5.22
CA VAL A 40 3.60 5.52 -4.73
C VAL A 40 2.54 6.01 -3.76
N SER A 41 2.89 6.57 -2.60
CA SER A 41 1.88 6.97 -1.60
C SER A 41 1.23 8.32 -1.90
N THR A 42 -0.08 8.34 -2.06
CA THR A 42 -0.87 9.58 -2.20
C THR A 42 -1.43 10.10 -0.87
N ILE A 43 -1.10 9.47 0.26
CA ILE A 43 -1.61 9.86 1.59
C ILE A 43 -1.14 11.25 2.05
N VAL A 44 -0.02 11.71 1.50
CA VAL A 44 0.66 12.94 1.92
C VAL A 44 0.07 14.19 1.25
N TYR A 45 -0.75 14.01 0.22
CA TYR A 45 -1.45 15.09 -0.48
C TYR A 45 -2.82 15.34 0.15
N GLU A 46 -3.05 16.56 0.63
CA GLU A 46 -4.27 16.94 1.36
C GLU A 46 -5.54 16.86 0.51
N THR A 47 -5.43 17.06 -0.81
CA THR A 47 -6.56 16.99 -1.75
C THR A 47 -6.84 15.57 -2.24
N SER A 48 -6.12 14.55 -1.76
CA SER A 48 -6.27 13.17 -2.22
C SER A 48 -7.40 12.45 -1.48
N THR A 49 -8.26 11.74 -2.22
CA THR A 49 -9.36 10.92 -1.67
C THR A 49 -8.87 9.86 -0.70
N GLU A 50 -9.57 9.58 0.40
CA GLU A 50 -9.24 8.45 1.29
C GLU A 50 -9.76 7.09 0.80
N LYS A 51 -10.52 7.09 -0.31
CA LYS A 51 -11.07 5.87 -0.90
C LYS A 51 -9.97 5.10 -1.66
N MET A 52 -9.87 3.81 -1.38
CA MET A 52 -8.99 2.87 -2.08
C MET A 52 -9.72 2.22 -3.26
N ALA A 53 -8.98 1.88 -4.32
CA ALA A 53 -9.50 1.18 -5.50
C ALA A 53 -9.82 -0.30 -5.22
N LEU A 54 -9.06 -0.92 -4.32
CA LEU A 54 -9.35 -2.25 -3.81
C LEU A 54 -9.86 -2.12 -2.38
N ARG A 55 -11.02 -2.73 -2.12
CA ARG A 55 -11.59 -2.82 -0.78
C ARG A 55 -11.00 -3.98 0.01
N VAL A 56 -11.00 -3.86 1.33
CA VAL A 56 -10.74 -4.98 2.24
C VAL A 56 -12.05 -5.26 2.96
N GLY A 57 -12.65 -6.43 2.74
CA GLY A 57 -14.02 -6.67 3.17
C GLY A 57 -15.00 -5.79 2.39
N ASP A 58 -15.80 -5.03 3.13
CA ASP A 58 -16.72 -4.01 2.59
C ASP A 58 -16.23 -2.58 2.84
N VAL A 59 -14.97 -2.42 3.28
CA VAL A 59 -14.39 -1.13 3.65
C VAL A 59 -13.58 -0.54 2.50
N TYR A 60 -13.95 0.67 2.10
CA TYR A 60 -13.31 1.42 1.00
C TYR A 60 -12.41 2.55 1.48
N LYS A 61 -12.67 3.12 2.65
CA LYS A 61 -11.86 4.22 3.19
C LYS A 61 -10.72 3.64 4.01
N LEU A 62 -9.50 4.08 3.73
CA LEU A 62 -8.31 3.62 4.44
C LEU A 62 -8.40 3.84 5.97
N SER A 63 -9.01 4.94 6.38
CA SER A 63 -9.23 5.33 7.79
C SER A 63 -10.20 4.41 8.54
N ASP A 64 -11.06 3.68 7.83
CA ASP A 64 -12.07 2.78 8.40
C ASP A 64 -11.58 1.34 8.51
N ILE A 65 -10.46 1.00 7.88
CA ILE A 65 -9.95 -0.38 7.85
C ILE A 65 -9.42 -0.77 9.22
N ARG A 66 -9.83 -1.94 9.69
CA ARG A 66 -9.33 -2.57 10.93
C ARG A 66 -8.77 -3.95 10.65
N LYS A 67 -8.02 -4.50 11.61
CA LYS A 67 -7.47 -5.87 11.53
C LYS A 67 -8.57 -6.92 11.26
N GLY A 68 -9.76 -6.73 11.83
CA GLY A 68 -10.90 -7.63 11.63
C GLY A 68 -11.40 -7.70 10.19
N ASP A 69 -11.22 -6.65 9.38
CA ASP A 69 -11.65 -6.64 7.98
C ASP A 69 -10.76 -7.51 7.11
N PHE A 70 -9.45 -7.56 7.41
CA PHE A 70 -8.53 -8.51 6.78
C PHE A 70 -8.86 -9.96 7.15
N GLU A 71 -9.31 -10.23 8.38
CA GLU A 71 -9.76 -11.57 8.76
C GLU A 71 -11.01 -11.98 7.96
N LYS A 72 -12.01 -11.08 7.83
CA LYS A 72 -13.22 -11.35 7.06
C LYS A 72 -12.90 -11.60 5.59
N GLU A 73 -12.06 -10.76 4.99
CA GLU A 73 -11.69 -10.90 3.59
C GLU A 73 -10.88 -12.18 3.36
N ALA A 74 -9.95 -12.52 4.26
CA ALA A 74 -9.20 -13.78 4.18
C ALA A 74 -10.13 -15.00 4.14
N LYS A 75 -11.13 -15.06 5.02
CA LYS A 75 -12.13 -16.15 5.01
C LYS A 75 -12.91 -16.20 3.71
N LYS A 76 -13.33 -15.04 3.18
CA LYS A 76 -14.11 -14.91 1.96
C LYS A 76 -13.37 -15.42 0.72
N VAL A 77 -12.05 -15.18 0.64
CA VAL A 77 -11.21 -15.66 -0.47
C VAL A 77 -10.64 -17.08 -0.24
N GLY A 78 -11.08 -17.77 0.81
CA GLY A 78 -10.64 -19.14 1.12
C GLY A 78 -9.26 -19.26 1.76
N LEU A 79 -8.69 -18.16 2.26
CA LEU A 79 -7.42 -18.17 2.99
C LEU A 79 -7.63 -18.55 4.46
N GLY A 80 -6.75 -19.41 4.98
CA GLY A 80 -6.73 -19.76 6.40
C GLY A 80 -6.45 -18.54 7.27
N LYS A 81 -7.35 -18.25 8.23
CA LYS A 81 -7.25 -17.12 9.16
C LYS A 81 -5.85 -16.95 9.75
N ASN A 82 -5.28 -18.03 10.27
CA ASN A 82 -3.99 -17.97 10.97
C ASN A 82 -2.84 -17.54 10.04
N ILE A 83 -2.83 -18.00 8.78
CA ILE A 83 -1.81 -17.65 7.79
C ILE A 83 -1.95 -16.17 7.42
N ALA A 84 -3.18 -15.72 7.14
CA ALA A 84 -3.45 -14.34 6.79
C ALA A 84 -3.08 -13.37 7.92
N MET A 85 -3.48 -13.68 9.16
CA MET A 85 -3.21 -12.82 10.32
C MET A 85 -1.73 -12.82 10.71
N LYS A 86 -1.03 -13.97 10.59
CA LYS A 86 0.43 -14.01 10.79
C LYS A 86 1.17 -13.11 9.79
N ARG A 87 0.72 -13.08 8.53
CA ARG A 87 1.29 -12.19 7.51
C ARG A 87 1.00 -10.73 7.81
N PHE A 88 -0.23 -10.40 8.20
CA PHE A 88 -0.63 -9.06 8.61
C PHE A 88 0.23 -8.56 9.77
N ASP A 89 0.32 -9.32 10.87
CA ASP A 89 1.07 -8.93 12.06
C ASP A 89 2.57 -8.78 11.78
N SER A 90 3.13 -9.64 10.91
CA SER A 90 4.52 -9.51 10.49
C SER A 90 4.79 -8.23 9.71
N MET A 91 3.86 -7.83 8.83
CA MET A 91 4.00 -6.61 8.04
C MET A 91 3.80 -5.35 8.89
N SER A 92 2.73 -5.29 9.68
CA SER A 92 2.43 -4.13 10.52
C SER A 92 3.51 -3.89 11.57
N GLY A 93 4.00 -4.96 12.22
CA GLY A 93 5.06 -4.86 13.23
C GLY A 93 6.41 -4.38 12.67
N LYS A 94 6.67 -4.58 11.37
CA LYS A 94 7.92 -4.13 10.72
C LYS A 94 7.84 -2.71 10.15
N PHE A 95 6.63 -2.18 9.96
CA PHE A 95 6.42 -0.93 9.24
C PHE A 95 7.10 0.27 9.90
N LEU A 96 6.97 0.42 11.23
CA LEU A 96 7.56 1.56 11.95
C LEU A 96 9.10 1.56 11.84
N LYS A 97 9.71 0.38 11.89
CA LYS A 97 11.16 0.25 11.68
C LYS A 97 11.52 0.61 10.24
N ALA A 98 10.84 0.03 9.25
CA ALA A 98 11.11 0.25 7.84
C ALA A 98 10.96 1.73 7.42
N ILE A 99 9.97 2.45 7.94
CA ILE A 99 9.78 3.87 7.60
C ILE A 99 10.85 4.77 8.24
N ASN A 100 11.36 4.42 9.42
CA ASN A 100 12.48 5.14 10.03
C ASN A 100 13.78 4.90 9.24
N GLU A 101 14.08 3.65 8.90
CA GLU A 101 15.24 3.30 8.07
C GLU A 101 15.19 3.98 6.69
N ALA A 102 14.01 3.99 6.04
CA ALA A 102 13.83 4.68 4.76
C ALA A 102 14.01 6.20 4.89
N ASN A 103 13.54 6.80 5.99
CA ASN A 103 13.74 8.22 6.25
C ASN A 103 15.23 8.55 6.45
N GLU A 104 15.97 7.76 7.23
CA GLU A 104 17.42 7.93 7.42
C GLU A 104 18.17 7.84 6.10
N GLN A 105 17.93 6.79 5.31
CA GLN A 105 18.58 6.61 4.00
C GLN A 105 18.31 7.75 3.02
N LEU A 106 17.13 8.37 3.08
CA LEU A 106 16.78 9.51 2.22
C LEU A 106 17.42 10.81 2.74
N MET A 107 17.46 11.02 4.05
CA MET A 107 18.17 12.15 4.66
C MET A 107 19.66 12.10 4.37
N ASP A 108 20.29 10.93 4.43
CA ASP A 108 21.71 10.73 4.09
C ASP A 108 22.02 11.08 2.62
N LYS A 109 21.02 10.95 1.74
CA LYS A 109 21.10 11.34 0.33
C LYS A 109 20.77 12.83 0.09
N GLY A 110 20.51 13.60 1.14
CA GLY A 110 20.21 15.03 1.08
C GLY A 110 18.72 15.38 0.91
N PHE A 111 17.81 14.42 0.99
CA PHE A 111 16.36 14.69 0.95
C PHE A 111 15.82 15.08 2.33
N ARG A 112 14.92 16.06 2.39
CA ARG A 112 14.23 16.46 3.63
C ARG A 112 12.91 15.71 3.76
N THR A 113 12.87 14.65 4.57
CA THR A 113 11.75 13.70 4.63
C THR A 113 11.04 13.64 5.99
N GLU A 114 11.43 14.45 6.96
CA GLU A 114 10.92 14.42 8.33
C GLU A 114 9.40 14.66 8.37
N GLN A 115 8.95 15.74 7.73
CA GLN A 115 7.52 16.06 7.62
C GLN A 115 6.76 15.02 6.80
N LEU A 116 7.41 14.38 5.82
CA LEU A 116 6.81 13.33 5.00
C LEU A 116 6.53 12.08 5.85
N LYS A 117 7.51 11.67 6.66
CA LYS A 117 7.36 10.56 7.61
C LYS A 117 6.22 10.81 8.58
N GLU A 118 6.16 12.00 9.18
CA GLU A 118 5.09 12.37 10.12
C GLU A 118 3.70 12.33 9.47
N LYS A 119 3.57 12.82 8.24
CA LYS A 119 2.31 12.74 7.48
C LYS A 119 1.90 11.29 7.21
N ILE A 120 2.84 10.42 6.83
CA ILE A 120 2.55 8.99 6.60
C ILE A 120 2.17 8.30 7.91
N LEU A 121 2.83 8.59 9.02
CA LEU A 121 2.53 7.99 10.32
C LEU A 121 1.21 8.45 10.92
N SER A 122 0.80 9.69 10.66
CA SER A 122 -0.45 10.27 11.20
C SER A 122 -1.69 9.93 10.38
N LYS A 123 -1.56 9.85 9.05
CA LYS A 123 -2.69 9.61 8.13
C LYS A 123 -2.68 8.24 7.48
N GLY A 124 -1.56 7.52 7.54
CA GLY A 124 -1.44 6.19 6.93
C GLY A 124 -2.29 5.13 7.62
N GLY A 125 -2.54 4.01 6.94
CA GLY A 125 -3.33 2.90 7.48
C GLY A 125 -2.84 2.38 8.83
N ILE A 126 -1.53 2.51 9.14
CA ILE A 126 -1.00 2.07 10.44
C ILE A 126 -1.55 2.85 11.63
N ALA A 127 -1.83 4.16 11.46
CA ALA A 127 -2.40 5.01 12.51
C ALA A 127 -3.75 4.50 13.02
N TYR A 128 -4.47 3.77 12.15
CA TYR A 128 -5.81 3.24 12.39
C TYR A 128 -5.81 1.74 12.67
N ILE A 129 -4.67 1.06 12.52
CA ILE A 129 -4.48 -0.36 12.82
C ILE A 129 -3.98 -0.56 14.26
N THR A 130 -3.21 0.38 14.80
CA THR A 130 -2.64 0.31 16.17
C THR A 130 -3.54 0.91 17.26
N LYS A 131 -4.70 1.46 16.89
CA LYS A 131 -5.75 1.91 17.83
C LYS A 131 -6.79 0.83 18.00
#